data_AF-A0A510JGT8-F1
#
_entry.id   AF-A0A510JGT8-F1
#
_cell.length_a   1.000
_cell.length_b   1.000
_cell.length_c   1.000
_cell.angle_alpha   90.00
_cell.angle_beta   90.00
_cell.angle_gamma   90.00
#
_symmetry.space_group_name_H-M   'P 1'
#
loop_
_entity.id
_entity.type
_entity.pdbx_description
1 polymer ?
#
loop_
_entity_poly.entity_id
_entity_poly.type
_entity_poly.pdbx_seq_one_letter_code
_entity_poly.pdbx_strand_id
1 'polypeptide(L)'
;MEKRIQKIIIILCFGMIISCSSVGKRIVPDSEVVSRDTVVSNSIAEVKEKFNEAIGTQHVGLYKKGFRNWKVILYGVQAYYQVIVTEDGKIVSSERLEYK
;
A
#
# COMPACT_ATOMS: atom_id res chain seq x y z
N MET A 1 -37.15 39.97 -12.07
CA MET A 1 -35.86 39.76 -11.37
C MET A 1 -35.68 38.32 -10.91
N GLU A 2 -36.74 37.67 -10.43
CA GLU A 2 -36.77 36.28 -9.92
C GLU A 2 -36.19 35.22 -10.87
N LYS A 3 -36.60 35.20 -12.15
CA LYS A 3 -36.10 34.22 -13.16
C LYS A 3 -34.59 34.34 -13.46
N ARG A 4 -34.00 35.52 -13.28
CA ARG A 4 -32.54 35.72 -13.48
C ARG A 4 -31.75 35.16 -12.31
N ILE A 5 -32.24 35.35 -11.09
CA ILE A 5 -31.63 34.81 -9.86
C ILE A 5 -31.67 33.29 -9.88
N GLN A 6 -32.80 32.68 -10.27
CA GLN A 6 -32.91 31.22 -10.44
C GLN A 6 -31.87 30.66 -11.43
N LYS A 7 -31.66 31.31 -12.58
CA LYS A 7 -30.65 30.88 -13.56
C LYS A 7 -29.23 30.95 -13.00
N ILE A 8 -28.91 32.00 -12.25
CA ILE A 8 -27.59 32.16 -11.63
C ILE A 8 -27.34 31.07 -10.59
N ILE A 9 -28.34 30.76 -9.75
CA ILE A 9 -28.25 29.71 -8.74
C ILE A 9 -28.01 28.34 -9.40
N ILE A 10 -28.76 28.02 -10.47
CA ILE A 10 -28.58 26.75 -11.20
C ILE A 10 -27.16 26.63 -11.75
N ILE A 11 -26.64 27.68 -12.38
CA ILE A 11 -25.27 27.68 -12.94
C ILE A 11 -24.22 27.50 -11.83
N LEU A 12 -24.40 28.15 -10.68
CA LEU A 12 -23.49 28.03 -9.53
C LEU A 12 -23.50 26.60 -8.96
N CYS A 13 -24.68 25.99 -8.84
CA CYS A 13 -24.84 24.61 -8.39
C CYS A 13 -24.15 23.62 -9.34
N PHE A 14 -24.28 23.79 -10.66
CA PHE A 14 -23.58 22.92 -11.62
C PHE A 14 -22.05 23.12 -11.62
N GLY A 15 -21.57 24.34 -11.40
CA GLY A 15 -20.14 24.63 -11.28
C GLY A 15 -19.47 23.92 -10.09
N MET A 16 -20.19 23.78 -8.96
CA MET A 16 -19.66 23.10 -7.77
C MET A 16 -19.57 21.57 -7.93
N ILE A 17 -20.37 20.96 -8.81
CA ILE A 17 -20.37 19.50 -9.04
C ILE A 17 -19.12 19.04 -9.81
N ILE A 18 -18.47 19.94 -10.56
CA ILE A 18 -17.31 19.62 -11.41
C ILE A 18 -15.99 19.60 -10.60
N SER A 19 -15.99 20.03 -9.33
CA SER A 19 -14.75 20.26 -8.57
C SER A 19 -14.19 19.08 -7.77
N CYS A 20 -14.86 17.92 -7.70
CA CYS A 20 -14.46 16.85 -6.76
C CYS A 20 -13.58 15.73 -7.35
N SER A 21 -13.28 15.71 -8.65
CA SER A 21 -12.37 14.73 -9.25
C SER A 21 -10.92 15.21 -9.31
N SER A 22 -10.42 15.83 -8.24
CA SER A 22 -8.98 16.05 -8.08
C SER A 22 -8.33 14.71 -7.73
N VAL A 23 -7.90 13.98 -8.76
CA VAL A 23 -7.02 12.82 -8.60
C VAL A 23 -5.62 13.37 -8.39
N GLY A 24 -5.29 13.74 -7.16
CA GLY A 24 -3.95 14.16 -6.79
C GLY A 24 -2.95 13.09 -7.24
N LYS A 25 -2.02 13.44 -8.14
CA LYS A 25 -0.89 12.57 -8.46
C LYS A 25 -0.07 12.42 -7.19
N ARG A 26 -0.06 11.24 -6.59
CA ARG A 26 0.93 10.90 -5.57
C ARG A 26 2.27 10.82 -6.28
N ILE A 27 3.10 11.84 -6.11
CA ILE A 27 4.46 11.86 -6.63
C ILE A 27 5.29 11.09 -5.59
N VAL A 28 5.41 9.78 -5.76
CA VAL A 28 6.55 9.05 -5.18
C VAL A 28 7.63 9.13 -6.26
N PRO A 29 8.82 9.70 -5.97
CA PRO A 29 9.90 9.67 -6.94
C PRO A 29 10.18 8.21 -7.31
N ASP A 30 10.19 7.87 -8.60
CA ASP A 30 10.51 6.51 -9.07
C ASP A 30 11.88 6.05 -8.54
N SER A 31 12.78 6.99 -8.24
CA SER A 31 14.09 6.77 -7.62
C SER A 31 14.05 6.18 -6.20
N GLU A 32 12.91 6.26 -5.52
CA GLU A 32 12.75 5.72 -4.16
C GLU A 32 12.06 4.35 -4.16
N VAL A 33 11.48 3.89 -5.27
CA VAL A 33 10.76 2.61 -5.30
C VAL A 33 11.76 1.46 -5.43
N VAL A 34 11.85 0.61 -4.40
CA VAL A 34 12.75 -0.54 -4.42
C VAL A 34 12.18 -1.69 -5.25
N SER A 35 13.07 -2.56 -5.72
CA SER A 35 12.70 -3.75 -6.49
C SER A 35 11.88 -4.74 -5.65
N ARG A 36 11.13 -5.62 -6.33
CA ARG A 36 10.42 -6.73 -5.69
C ARG A 36 11.37 -7.61 -4.85
N ASP A 37 12.55 -7.89 -5.37
CA ASP A 37 13.53 -8.75 -4.71
C ASP A 37 14.06 -8.11 -3.42
N THR A 38 14.24 -6.78 -3.42
CA THR A 38 14.57 -6.00 -2.22
C THR A 38 13.47 -6.08 -1.17
N VAL A 39 12.20 -5.98 -1.57
CA VAL A 39 11.06 -6.14 -0.64
C VAL A 39 11.05 -7.53 -0.03
N VAL A 40 11.28 -8.57 -0.83
CA VAL A 40 11.37 -9.97 -0.39
C VAL A 40 12.51 -10.13 0.61
N SER A 41 13.73 -9.68 0.26
CA SER A 41 14.92 -9.86 1.10
C SER A 41 14.77 -9.16 2.45
N ASN A 42 14.26 -7.92 2.45
CA ASN A 42 14.04 -7.18 3.69
C ASN A 42 13.01 -7.87 4.58
N SER A 43 11.96 -8.42 3.99
CA SER A 43 10.91 -9.13 4.75
C SER A 43 11.39 -10.45 5.34
N ILE A 44 12.22 -11.20 4.61
CA ILE A 44 12.85 -12.43 5.13
C ILE A 44 13.81 -12.09 6.28
N ALA A 45 14.61 -11.03 6.12
CA ALA A 45 15.53 -10.58 7.16
C ALA A 45 14.78 -10.17 8.44
N GLU A 46 13.70 -9.39 8.31
CA GLU A 46 12.83 -9.00 9.42
C GLU A 46 12.27 -10.22 10.17
N VAL A 47 11.75 -11.23 9.46
CA VAL A 47 11.22 -12.44 10.11
C VAL A 47 12.31 -13.22 10.83
N LYS A 48 13.49 -13.35 10.20
CA LYS A 48 14.64 -14.01 10.80
C LYS A 48 15.11 -13.29 12.07
N GLU A 49 15.20 -11.97 12.05
CA GLU A 49 15.67 -11.18 13.19
C GLU A 49 14.66 -11.15 14.33
N LYS A 50 13.39 -10.89 14.02
CA LYS A 50 12.34 -10.67 15.03
C LYS A 50 11.74 -11.95 15.59
N PHE A 51 11.57 -12.98 14.75
CA PHE A 51 10.90 -14.22 15.12
C PHE A 51 11.83 -15.44 15.13
N ASN A 52 13.12 -15.25 14.81
CA ASN A 52 14.13 -16.30 14.79
C ASN A 52 13.77 -17.49 13.88
N GLU A 53 13.07 -17.23 12.77
CA GLU A 53 12.70 -18.25 11.78
C GLU A 53 13.29 -17.94 10.40
N ALA A 54 13.93 -18.94 9.79
CA ALA A 54 14.50 -18.82 8.45
C ALA A 54 13.48 -19.28 7.40
N ILE A 55 13.12 -18.38 6.48
CA ILE A 55 12.16 -18.66 5.41
C ILE A 55 12.85 -18.60 4.05
N GLY A 56 12.64 -19.63 3.24
CA GLY A 56 13.13 -19.69 1.86
C GLY A 56 12.38 -18.74 0.94
N THR A 57 13.06 -18.22 -0.08
CA THR A 57 12.47 -17.28 -1.05
C THR A 57 11.29 -17.86 -1.84
N GLN A 58 11.22 -19.18 -1.97
CA GLN A 58 10.11 -19.90 -2.59
C GLN A 58 8.82 -19.90 -1.74
N HIS A 59 8.89 -19.53 -0.47
CA HIS A 59 7.77 -19.53 0.48
C HIS A 59 7.25 -18.12 0.78
N VAL A 60 7.27 -17.24 -0.23
CA VAL A 60 6.88 -15.82 -0.07
C VAL A 60 5.76 -15.45 -1.04
N GLY A 61 4.62 -15.02 -0.49
CA GLY A 61 3.54 -14.38 -1.24
C GLY A 61 3.68 -12.85 -1.19
N LEU A 62 3.65 -12.18 -2.35
CA LEU A 62 3.62 -10.72 -2.42
C LEU A 62 2.29 -10.21 -2.95
N TYR A 63 1.77 -9.19 -2.25
CA TYR A 63 0.57 -8.48 -2.61
C TYR A 63 0.84 -6.97 -2.64
N LYS A 64 0.51 -6.34 -3.77
CA LYS A 64 0.56 -4.88 -3.94
C LYS A 64 -0.78 -4.39 -4.49
N LYS A 65 -1.36 -3.36 -3.86
CA LYS A 65 -2.62 -2.75 -4.30
C LYS A 65 -2.38 -1.29 -4.71
N GLY A 66 -2.12 -1.06 -5.99
CA GLY A 66 -1.77 0.26 -6.51
C GLY A 66 -0.52 0.83 -5.82
N PHE A 67 -0.56 2.13 -5.50
CA PHE A 67 0.51 2.87 -4.80
C PHE A 67 0.48 2.72 -3.27
N ARG A 68 0.05 1.56 -2.77
CA ARG A 68 0.06 1.24 -1.34
C ARG A 68 1.30 0.43 -0.99
N ASN A 69 1.57 0.36 0.31
CA ASN A 69 2.58 -0.51 0.90
C ASN A 69 2.39 -1.95 0.40
N TRP A 70 3.52 -2.63 0.22
CA TRP A 70 3.57 -4.06 0.00
C TRP A 70 3.07 -4.78 1.24
N LYS A 71 2.24 -5.81 1.01
CA LYS A 71 1.91 -6.82 1.99
C LYS A 71 2.62 -8.10 1.58
N VAL A 72 3.53 -8.56 2.42
CA VAL A 72 4.33 -9.76 2.19
C VAL A 72 3.88 -10.82 3.19
N ILE A 73 3.55 -12.00 2.68
CA ILE A 73 3.20 -13.17 3.50
C ILE A 73 4.35 -14.18 3.37
N LEU A 74 4.96 -14.55 4.50
CA LEU A 74 6.06 -15.50 4.55
C LEU A 74 5.58 -16.77 5.25
N TYR A 75 5.63 -17.91 4.57
CA TYR A 75 5.14 -19.18 5.08
C TYR A 75 6.27 -19.94 5.77
N GLY A 76 6.26 -19.93 7.10
CA GLY A 76 7.16 -20.71 7.95
C GLY A 76 6.62 -22.12 8.20
N VAL A 77 7.35 -22.90 9.01
CA VAL A 77 6.98 -24.28 9.34
C VAL A 77 5.85 -24.31 10.36
N GLN A 78 5.90 -23.46 11.38
CA GLN A 78 4.95 -23.46 12.50
C GLN A 78 3.87 -22.37 12.38
N ALA A 79 4.17 -21.31 11.66
CA ALA A 79 3.34 -20.13 11.53
C ALA A 79 3.58 -19.49 10.15
N TYR A 80 2.71 -18.55 9.79
CA TYR A 80 2.99 -17.61 8.71
C TYR A 80 3.14 -16.21 9.27
N TYR A 81 3.86 -15.37 8.53
CA TYR A 81 4.20 -14.02 8.95
C TYR A 81 3.65 -13.04 7.94
N GLN A 82 3.14 -11.92 8.42
CA GLN A 82 2.76 -10.81 7.56
C GLN A 82 3.68 -9.64 7.83
N VAL A 83 4.32 -9.13 6.78
CA VAL A 83 5.19 -7.96 6.83
C VAL A 83 4.61 -6.89 5.91
N ILE A 84 4.46 -5.67 6.44
CA ILE A 84 4.05 -4.50 5.68
C ILE A 84 5.28 -3.67 5.37
N VAL A 85 5.55 -3.45 4.08
CA VAL A 85 6.74 -2.75 3.60
C VAL A 85 6.33 -1.55 2.74
N THR A 86 6.91 -0.38 2.96
CA THR A 86 6.69 0.79 2.10
C THR A 86 7.28 0.60 0.70
N GLU A 87 6.97 1.49 -0.23
CA GLU A 87 7.53 1.44 -1.58
C GLU A 87 9.05 1.64 -1.62
N ASP A 88 9.61 2.35 -0.63
CA ASP A 88 11.05 2.53 -0.42
C ASP A 88 11.71 1.43 0.42
N GLY A 89 11.00 0.33 0.68
CA GLY A 89 11.59 -0.87 1.28
C GLY A 89 11.70 -0.86 2.81
N LYS A 90 11.17 0.16 3.49
CA LYS A 90 11.14 0.23 4.96
C LYS A 90 10.05 -0.68 5.52
N ILE A 91 10.38 -1.40 6.59
CA ILE A 91 9.41 -2.21 7.34
C ILE A 91 8.53 -1.27 8.16
N VAL A 92 7.21 -1.36 7.97
CA VAL A 92 6.20 -0.63 8.75
C VAL A 92 5.76 -1.47 9.94
N SER A 93 5.49 -2.76 9.70
CA SER A 93 5.07 -3.70 10.73
C SER A 93 5.32 -5.13 10.29
N SER A 94 5.41 -6.02 11.27
CA SER A 94 5.58 -7.46 11.11
C SER A 94 4.83 -8.19 12.22
N GLU A 95 4.01 -9.17 11.85
CA GLU A 95 3.19 -9.98 12.76
C GLU A 95 3.33 -11.49 12.48
N ARG A 96 3.27 -12.29 13.55
CA ARG A 96 3.21 -13.76 13.50
C ARG A 96 1.76 -14.20 13.58
N LEU A 97 1.36 -15.11 12.69
CA LEU A 97 0.00 -15.63 12.58
C LEU A 97 0.06 -17.17 12.57
N GLU A 98 -0.81 -17.80 13.35
CA GLU A 98 -0.85 -19.26 13.44
C GLU A 98 -1.61 -19.86 12.26
N TYR A 99 -1.15 -21.00 11.77
CA TYR A 99 -1.93 -21.81 10.85
C TYR A 99 -3.23 -22.27 11.53
N LYS A 100 -4.32 -22.36 10.76
CA LYS A 100 -5.57 -22.94 11.24
C LYS A 100 -5.50 -24.46 11.28
#